data_AF-A0A2V9ISW5-F1
#
_entry.id   AF-A0A2V9ISW5-F1
#
_cell.length_a   1.000
_cell.length_b   1.000
_cell.length_c   1.000
_cell.angle_alpha   90.00
_cell.angle_beta   90.00
_cell.angle_gamma   90.00
#
_symmetry.space_group_name_H-M   'P 1'
#
loop_
_entity.id
_entity.type
_entity.pdbx_description
1 polymer ?
#
loop_
_entity_poly.entity_id
_entity_poly.type
_entity_poly.pdbx_seq_one_letter_code
_entity_poly.pdbx_strand_id
1 'polypeptide(L)' 'DDLTPRSLIARVLPQVLAKGADWGPAEVVGREEVEAAGGRVVSIPVVPGFSTSALIAAAVRRG' A
#
# COMPACT_ATOMS: atom_id res chain seq x y z
N ASP A 1 16.80 11.06 3.95
CA ASP A 1 17.02 9.98 4.94
C ASP A 1 15.76 9.61 5.69
N ASP A 2 14.86 8.93 4.98
CA ASP A 2 14.13 7.75 5.45
C ASP A 2 13.48 7.17 4.18
N LEU A 3 13.74 5.90 3.82
CA LEU A 3 13.20 5.32 2.57
C LEU A 3 11.71 4.98 2.68
N THR A 4 11.10 5.25 3.83
CA THR A 4 9.72 4.88 4.14
C THR A 4 8.84 6.12 4.33
N PRO A 5 7.54 6.05 4.01
CA PRO A 5 6.62 7.15 4.22
C PRO A 5 6.20 7.33 5.70
N ARG A 6 6.82 6.62 6.65
CA ARG A 6 6.41 6.58 8.05
C ARG A 6 6.23 7.97 8.65
N SER A 7 7.25 8.82 8.54
CA SER A 7 7.19 10.17 9.14
C SER A 7 6.09 11.02 8.52
N LEU A 8 5.76 10.83 7.24
CA LEU A 8 4.65 11.54 6.61
C LEU A 8 3.31 11.04 7.15
N ILE A 9 3.14 9.72 7.27
CA ILE A 9 1.94 9.10 7.82
C ILE A 9 1.72 9.55 9.27
N ALA A 10 2.77 9.58 10.10
CA ALA A 10 2.73 10.05 11.47
C ALA A 10 2.40 11.54 11.62
N ARG A 11 2.67 12.36 10.59
CA ARG A 11 2.30 13.79 10.57
C ARG A 11 0.87 14.01 10.11
N VAL A 12 0.40 13.23 9.15
CA VAL A 12 -0.96 13.37 8.59
C VAL A 12 -2.00 12.64 9.44
N LEU A 13 -1.62 11.53 10.08
CA LEU A 13 -2.47 10.66 10.91
C LEU A 13 -3.83 10.38 10.27
N PRO A 14 -3.85 9.68 9.11
CA PRO A 14 -5.11 9.40 8.43
C PRO A 14 -6.00 8.48 9.25
N GLN A 15 -7.32 8.70 9.19
CA GLN A 15 -8.31 7.80 9.79
C GLN A 15 -8.36 6.42 9.12
N VAL A 16 -7.96 6.36 7.84
CA VAL A 16 -7.84 5.12 7.08
C VAL A 16 -6.55 5.13 6.28
N LEU A 17 -5.69 4.14 6.51
CA LEU A 17 -4.49 3.89 5.71
C LEU A 17 -4.73 2.66 4.82
N ALA A 18 -4.81 2.87 3.51
CA ALA A 18 -5.04 1.80 2.55
C ALA A 18 -3.76 1.42 1.78
N LYS A 19 -3.53 0.11 1.60
CA LYS A 19 -2.45 -0.45 0.77
C LYS A 19 -2.99 -1.60 -0.09
N GLY A 20 -2.35 -1.87 -1.23
CA GLY A 20 -2.69 -3.03 -2.06
C GLY A 20 -2.40 -4.35 -1.35
N ALA A 21 -2.98 -5.44 -1.86
CA ALA A 21 -2.96 -6.77 -1.23
C ALA A 21 -1.58 -7.39 -1.03
N ASP A 22 -0.55 -6.80 -1.63
CA ASP A 22 0.82 -7.35 -1.63
C ASP A 22 1.52 -7.25 -0.26
N TRP A 23 0.87 -6.64 0.74
CA TRP A 23 1.43 -6.43 2.07
C TRP A 23 0.62 -7.18 3.11
N GLY A 24 1.29 -8.06 3.85
CA GLY A 24 0.76 -8.60 5.08
C GLY A 24 0.45 -7.46 6.06
N PRO A 25 -0.53 -7.65 6.96
CA PRO A 25 -0.90 -6.64 7.95
C PRO A 25 0.32 -6.02 8.66
N ALA A 26 1.22 -6.86 9.19
CA ALA A 26 2.40 -6.41 9.92
C ALA A 26 3.47 -5.68 9.06
N GLU A 27 3.34 -5.71 7.74
CA GLU A 27 4.32 -5.14 6.81
C GLU A 27 3.93 -3.71 6.37
N VAL A 28 2.75 -3.22 6.78
CA VAL A 28 2.28 -1.88 6.43
C VAL A 28 2.98 -0.81 7.27
N VAL A 29 3.93 -0.10 6.66
CA VAL A 29 4.56 1.11 7.22
C VAL A 29 3.49 2.14 7.58
N GLY A 30 3.51 2.64 8.81
CA GLY A 30 2.56 3.64 9.31
C GLY A 30 1.35 3.05 10.05
N ARG A 31 1.26 1.72 10.16
CA ARG A 31 0.18 1.04 10.87
C ARG A 31 0.10 1.45 12.33
N GLU A 32 1.20 1.33 13.05
CA GLU A 32 1.23 1.51 14.50
C GLU A 32 0.75 2.91 14.87
N GLU A 33 1.21 3.91 14.13
CA GLU A 33 0.83 5.30 14.31
C GLU A 33 -0.66 5.55 14.03
N VAL A 34 -1.22 4.90 13.01
CA VAL A 34 -2.63 5.04 12.63
C VAL A 34 -3.54 4.30 13.61
N GLU A 35 -3.23 3.06 13.97
CA GLU A 35 -4.03 2.26 14.89
C GLU A 35 -3.97 2.81 16.33
N ALA A 36 -2.80 3.29 16.78
CA ALA A 36 -2.67 3.96 18.08
C ALA A 36 -3.48 5.27 18.16
N ALA A 37 -3.68 5.95 17.03
CA ALA A 37 -4.54 7.14 16.92
C ALA A 37 -6.03 6.80 16.73
N GLY A 38 -6.42 5.52 16.76
CA GLY A 38 -7.80 5.06 16.60
C GLY A 38 -8.28 4.94 15.15
N GLY A 39 -7.38 5.10 14.18
CA GLY A 39 -7.64 4.83 12.76
C GLY A 39 -7.54 3.33 12.44
N ARG A 40 -7.70 2.99 11.15
CA ARG A 40 -7.62 1.60 10.69
C ARG A 40 -6.74 1.43 9.45
N VAL A 41 -6.09 0.29 9.35
CA VAL A 41 -5.35 -0.13 8.16
C VAL A 41 -6.18 -1.10 7.34
N VAL A 42 -6.29 -0.85 6.04
CA VAL A 42 -7.08 -1.68 5.11
C VAL A 42 -6.18 -2.19 3.98
N SER A 43 -6.21 -3.49 3.74
CA SER A 43 -5.60 -4.11 2.57
C SER A 43 -6.64 -4.23 1.46
N ILE A 44 -6.33 -3.68 0.28
CA ILE A 44 -7.21 -3.69 -0.89
C ILE A 44 -6.84 -4.88 -1.78
N PRO A 45 -7.76 -5.84 -2.03
CA PRO A 45 -7.47 -7.00 -2.85
C PRO A 45 -7.06 -6.61 -4.27
N VAL A 46 -6.10 -7.33 -4.84
CA VAL A 46 -5.71 -7.16 -6.25
C VAL A 46 -6.86 -7.65 -7.14
N VAL A 47 -7.18 -6.88 -8.18
CA VAL A 47 -8.16 -7.29 -9.20
C VAL A 47 -7.46 -8.22 -10.19
N PRO A 48 -7.89 -9.48 -10.35
CA PRO A 48 -7.26 -10.41 -11.29
C PRO A 48 -7.22 -9.85 -12.71
N GLY A 49 -6.06 -9.99 -13.37
CA GLY A 49 -5.84 -9.49 -14.73
C GLY A 49 -5.43 -8.01 -14.83
N PHE A 50 -5.43 -7.27 -13.73
CA PHE A 50 -5.02 -5.87 -13.69
C PHE A 50 -3.73 -5.71 -12.88
N SER A 51 -2.60 -5.65 -13.58
CA SER A 51 -1.32 -5.26 -12.98
C SER A 51 -0.42 -4.58 -14.01
N THR A 52 0.42 -3.66 -13.55
CA THR A 52 1.41 -2.99 -14.42
C THR A 52 2.33 -4.00 -15.09
N SER A 53 2.76 -5.04 -14.37
CA SER A 53 3.57 -6.13 -14.93
C SER A 53 2.84 -6.88 -16.05
N ALA A 54 1.55 -7.15 -15.89
CA ALA A 54 0.73 -7.78 -16.94
C ALA A 54 0.58 -6.86 -18.17
N LEU A 55 0.39 -5.56 -17.96
CA LEU A 55 0.34 -4.56 -19.03
C LEU A 55 1.66 -4.48 -19.80
N ILE A 56 2.79 -4.42 -19.10
CA ILE A 56 4.13 -4.41 -19.70
C ILE A 56 4.38 -5.69 -20.50
N ALA A 57 4.11 -6.86 -19.89
CA ALA A 57 4.29 -8.14 -20.59
C ALA A 57 3.40 -8.25 -21.83
N ALA A 58 2.17 -7.72 -21.79
CA ALA A 58 1.30 -7.65 -22.95
C ALA A 58 1.82 -6.71 -24.04
N ALA A 59 2.40 -5.57 -23.67
CA ALA A 59 3.03 -4.64 -24.62
C ALA A 59 4.25 -5.28 -25.31
N VAL A 60 5.11 -5.96 -24.54
CA VAL A 60 6.31 -6.64 -25.07
C VAL A 60 5.96 -7.77 -26.04
N ARG A 61 4.92 -8.57 -25.77
CA ARG A 61 4.50 -9.67 -26.67
C ARG A 61 3.90 -9.20 -28.01
N ARG A 62 3.55 -7.92 -28.14
CA ARG A 62 2.95 -7.33 -29.34
C ARG A 62 3.98 -6.69 -30.28
N GLY A 63 5.22 -6.53 -29.83
CA GLY A 63 6.36 -6.10 -30.66
C GLY A 63 7.15 -7.29 -31.17
#